data_AF-A0A5C8ZPL6-F1
#
_entry.id   AF-A0A5C8ZPL6-F1
#
_cell.length_a   1.000
_cell.length_b   1.000
_cell.length_c   1.000
_cell.angle_alpha   90.00
_cell.angle_beta   90.00
_cell.angle_gamma   90.00
#
_symmetry.space_group_name_H-M   'P 1'
#
loop_
_entity.id
_entity.type
_entity.pdbx_description
1 polymer ?
#
loop_
_entity_poly.entity_id
_entity_poly.type
_entity_poly.pdbx_seq_one_letter_code
_entity_poly.pdbx_strand_id
1 'polypeptide(L)'
;MKQSITYLLATVLGATLLGACSDSSDSDDDNGGGNGGGGGTPTVEIRSNPPSDYARVDRMGQPAVATALLRGGGQPIRDSVPINNNADNERDSLNQGDPSGDADFAGAFVDTLIFVNNALADDLDSLGLSRCATGAPGEIDSADDINACLGVAAPVVIPDVVTLDISSPSSWPNGRHPDDPVVDRVLAAVLLDLSVHPLDLFADLPLNPPGNDARPDDVSPANFPYLRDPIAMP
;
A
#
# COMPACT_ATOMS: atom_id res chain seq x y z
N MET A 1 15.16 -50.67 -21.82
CA MET A 1 15.98 -49.56 -21.28
C MET A 1 14.97 -48.45 -20.95
N LYS A 2 14.32 -48.42 -19.78
CA LYS A 2 14.78 -47.94 -18.45
C LYS A 2 15.62 -46.66 -18.62
N GLN A 3 15.25 -45.48 -18.10
CA GLN A 3 14.74 -45.20 -16.75
C GLN A 3 13.84 -43.95 -16.69
N SER A 4 12.74 -44.06 -15.93
CA SER A 4 12.06 -42.95 -15.24
C SER A 4 12.81 -42.64 -13.94
N ILE A 5 12.94 -41.37 -13.59
CA ILE A 5 13.48 -40.93 -12.30
C ILE A 5 12.31 -40.48 -11.41
N THR A 6 12.01 -41.33 -10.44
CA THR A 6 11.21 -41.05 -9.24
C THR A 6 12.20 -40.66 -8.14
N TYR A 7 12.03 -39.51 -7.49
CA TYR A 7 12.69 -39.23 -6.21
C TYR A 7 11.65 -39.11 -5.10
N LEU A 8 11.82 -39.97 -4.11
CA LEU A 8 11.03 -40.11 -2.89
C LEU A 8 11.69 -39.29 -1.77
N LEU A 9 10.83 -38.75 -0.90
CA LEU A 9 11.09 -38.10 0.39
C LEU A 9 12.18 -38.74 1.26
N ALA A 10 12.94 -37.88 1.95
CA ALA A 10 13.35 -38.12 3.34
C ALA A 10 13.58 -36.78 4.08
N THR A 11 12.72 -36.53 5.06
CA THR A 11 12.76 -35.50 6.10
C THR A 11 14.01 -35.57 6.98
N VAL A 12 14.56 -34.42 7.39
CA VAL A 12 15.28 -34.27 8.66
C VAL A 12 14.68 -33.11 9.45
N LEU A 13 14.31 -33.48 10.67
CA LEU A 13 13.73 -32.72 11.75
C LEU A 13 14.71 -31.64 12.26
N GLY A 14 14.23 -30.42 12.47
CA GLY A 14 14.98 -29.34 13.09
C GLY A 14 14.05 -28.42 13.86
N ALA A 15 13.32 -28.98 14.82
CA ALA A 15 12.51 -28.22 15.77
C ALA A 15 13.45 -27.54 16.78
N THR A 16 13.70 -26.24 16.61
CA THR A 16 14.24 -25.38 17.66
C THR A 16 13.10 -24.99 18.62
N LEU A 17 13.33 -25.28 19.90
CA LEU A 17 12.41 -25.04 21.00
C LEU A 17 12.08 -23.55 21.16
N LEU A 18 10.81 -23.18 20.98
CA LEU A 18 10.20 -22.07 21.70
C LEU A 18 9.44 -22.69 22.88
N GLY A 19 9.94 -22.46 24.09
CA GLY A 19 9.42 -23.02 25.31
C GLY A 19 8.04 -22.47 25.67
N ALA A 20 7.12 -23.39 25.91
CA ALA A 20 5.98 -23.33 26.83
C ALA A 20 5.07 -22.09 26.77
N CYS A 21 3.93 -22.23 26.11
CA CYS A 21 2.67 -21.71 26.64
C CYS A 21 1.79 -22.94 26.97
N SER A 22 1.62 -23.20 28.26
CA SER A 22 0.67 -24.18 28.78
C SER A 22 -0.75 -23.73 28.46
N ASP A 23 -1.51 -24.63 27.84
CA ASP A 23 -2.95 -24.58 27.71
C ASP A 23 -3.57 -24.43 29.12
N SER A 24 -4.35 -23.38 29.32
CA SER A 24 -5.25 -23.26 30.46
C SER A 24 -6.58 -22.79 29.92
N SER A 25 -7.41 -23.79 29.65
CA SER A 25 -8.85 -23.68 29.70
C SER A 25 -9.26 -22.98 30.98
N ASP A 26 -9.82 -21.77 30.88
CA ASP A 26 -10.59 -21.22 31.98
C ASP A 26 -12.04 -21.03 31.55
N SER A 27 -12.87 -21.80 32.26
CA SER A 27 -14.28 -21.57 32.45
C SER A 27 -14.46 -20.30 33.26
N ASP A 28 -15.49 -19.55 32.93
CA ASP A 28 -15.98 -18.44 33.73
C ASP A 28 -16.19 -18.86 35.19
N ASP A 29 -15.65 -18.09 36.14
CA ASP A 29 -16.34 -17.74 37.39
C ASP A 29 -15.59 -16.61 38.13
N ASP A 30 -16.29 -15.48 38.28
CA ASP A 30 -15.93 -14.29 39.04
C ASP A 30 -15.62 -14.58 40.53
N ASN A 31 -14.50 -14.06 41.06
CA ASN A 31 -14.49 -13.34 42.34
C ASN A 31 -13.18 -12.61 42.69
N GLY A 32 -13.28 -11.30 42.96
CA GLY A 32 -12.72 -10.66 44.15
C GLY A 32 -11.20 -10.46 44.31
N GLY A 33 -10.73 -9.27 43.95
CA GLY A 33 -9.90 -8.40 44.81
C GLY A 33 -8.40 -8.69 44.97
N GLY A 34 -7.56 -7.73 44.58
CA GLY A 34 -6.16 -7.70 45.02
C GLY A 34 -5.27 -6.75 44.22
N ASN A 35 -5.06 -5.54 44.75
CA ASN A 35 -4.09 -4.56 44.27
C ASN A 35 -2.65 -5.11 44.38
N GLY A 36 -1.95 -5.25 43.25
CA GLY A 36 -0.55 -5.70 43.19
C GLY A 36 0.15 -5.10 41.99
N GLY A 37 0.76 -3.93 42.18
CA GLY A 37 1.66 -3.32 41.20
C GLY A 37 2.90 -4.17 41.00
N GLY A 38 2.88 -5.01 39.96
CA GLY A 38 4.07 -5.68 39.42
C GLY A 38 4.48 -4.94 38.16
N GLY A 39 5.63 -4.25 38.21
CA GLY A 39 6.30 -3.69 37.04
C GLY A 39 6.86 -4.79 36.15
N GLY A 40 5.97 -5.55 35.50
CA GLY A 40 6.33 -6.42 34.39
C GLY A 40 6.76 -5.55 33.22
N THR A 41 7.82 -5.95 32.52
CA THR A 41 8.07 -5.50 31.15
C THR A 41 6.74 -5.59 30.39
N PRO A 42 6.27 -4.52 29.71
CA PRO A 42 5.02 -4.61 28.97
C PRO A 42 5.17 -5.73 27.94
N THR A 43 4.56 -6.86 28.21
CA THR A 43 4.49 -7.96 27.27
C THR A 43 3.52 -7.52 26.20
N VAL A 44 4.02 -7.28 24.99
CA VAL A 44 3.17 -7.11 23.82
C VAL A 44 2.49 -8.46 23.59
N GLU A 45 1.23 -8.55 23.98
CA GLU A 45 0.39 -9.71 23.66
C GLU A 45 0.03 -9.64 22.17
N ILE A 46 0.61 -10.55 21.38
CA ILE A 46 0.18 -10.74 20.01
C ILE A 46 -1.12 -11.54 20.05
N ARG A 47 -2.24 -10.84 19.95
CA ARG A 47 -3.56 -11.47 19.92
C ARG A 47 -3.69 -12.36 18.68
N SER A 48 -4.26 -13.54 18.87
CA SER A 48 -4.43 -14.58 17.83
C SER A 48 -5.87 -14.72 17.34
N ASN A 49 -6.78 -13.84 17.78
CA ASN A 49 -8.17 -13.80 17.32
C ASN A 49 -8.28 -13.70 15.79
N PRO A 50 -9.35 -14.22 15.17
CA PRO A 50 -9.60 -14.02 13.76
C PRO A 50 -9.76 -12.52 13.42
N PRO A 51 -9.44 -12.08 12.19
CA PRO A 51 -9.60 -10.68 11.76
C PRO A 51 -11.00 -10.09 11.98
N SER A 52 -12.03 -10.93 12.01
CA SER A 52 -13.42 -10.54 12.29
C SER A 52 -13.64 -9.96 13.69
N ASP A 53 -12.76 -10.26 14.64
CA ASP A 53 -12.87 -9.81 16.03
C ASP A 53 -12.31 -8.40 16.23
N TYR A 54 -11.68 -7.82 15.20
CA TYR A 54 -11.10 -6.48 15.24
C TYR A 54 -11.93 -5.50 14.42
N ALA A 55 -12.09 -4.30 14.96
CA ALA A 55 -12.55 -3.17 14.16
C ALA A 55 -11.47 -2.85 13.10
N ARG A 56 -11.85 -2.86 11.83
CA ARG A 56 -10.97 -2.45 10.74
C ARG A 56 -10.88 -0.93 10.75
N VAL A 57 -9.65 -0.42 10.79
CA VAL A 57 -9.37 1.02 10.71
C VAL A 57 -8.44 1.21 9.52
N ASP A 58 -8.97 1.85 8.48
CA ASP A 58 -8.23 2.40 7.35
C ASP A 58 -7.27 1.41 6.63
N ARG A 59 -7.87 0.41 5.95
CA ARG A 59 -7.21 -0.53 5.04
C ARG A 59 -6.98 0.09 3.65
N MET A 60 -6.45 1.32 3.63
CA MET A 60 -5.99 1.99 2.41
C MET A 60 -4.56 2.48 2.64
N GLY A 61 -3.59 1.58 2.44
CA GLY A 61 -2.17 1.85 2.69
C GLY A 61 -1.52 2.66 1.58
N GLN A 62 -2.05 2.60 0.36
CA GLN A 62 -1.52 3.30 -0.80
C GLN A 62 -2.22 4.67 -0.96
N PRO A 63 -1.50 5.80 -0.83
CA PRO A 63 -2.10 7.13 -0.95
C PRO A 63 -2.91 7.39 -2.23
N ALA A 64 -2.44 6.97 -3.40
CA ALA A 64 -3.12 7.05 -4.68
C ALA A 64 -4.43 6.27 -4.71
N VAL A 65 -4.52 5.09 -4.05
CA VAL A 65 -5.79 4.35 -3.92
C VAL A 65 -6.76 5.13 -3.05
N ALA A 66 -6.28 5.57 -1.88
CA ALA A 66 -7.07 6.29 -0.89
C ALA A 66 -7.58 7.66 -1.37
N THR A 67 -6.92 8.27 -2.37
CA THR A 67 -7.16 9.69 -2.74
C THR A 67 -7.51 9.93 -4.19
N ALA A 68 -6.90 9.22 -5.14
CA ALA A 68 -7.00 9.54 -6.56
C ALA A 68 -7.82 8.51 -7.34
N LEU A 69 -7.58 7.22 -7.11
CA LEU A 69 -8.12 6.14 -7.95
C LEU A 69 -9.56 5.75 -7.60
N LEU A 70 -9.96 5.89 -6.33
CA LEU A 70 -11.33 5.59 -5.88
C LEU A 70 -12.12 6.84 -5.54
N ARG A 71 -13.41 6.79 -5.84
CA ARG A 71 -14.37 7.84 -5.49
C ARG A 71 -14.68 7.81 -4.00
N GLY A 72 -14.75 9.00 -3.40
CA GLY A 72 -15.11 9.21 -2.00
C GLY A 72 -16.07 10.40 -1.84
N GLY A 73 -16.36 10.80 -0.60
CA GLY A 73 -17.05 12.08 -0.34
C GLY A 73 -18.48 12.18 -0.85
N GLY A 74 -19.25 11.08 -0.80
CA GLY A 74 -20.64 11.04 -1.24
C GLY A 74 -20.85 10.95 -2.75
N GLN A 75 -19.78 10.78 -3.53
CA GLN A 75 -19.90 10.42 -4.94
C GLN A 75 -20.51 9.02 -5.08
N PRO A 76 -21.38 8.79 -6.08
CA PRO A 76 -21.93 7.46 -6.31
C PRO A 76 -20.84 6.49 -6.74
N ILE A 77 -20.92 5.28 -6.19
CA ILE A 77 -20.12 4.12 -6.57
C ILE A 77 -20.33 3.85 -8.07
N ARG A 78 -19.24 3.68 -8.84
CA ARG A 78 -19.31 3.27 -10.24
C ARG A 78 -20.05 1.95 -10.39
N ASP A 79 -20.67 1.77 -11.55
CA ASP A 79 -21.26 0.47 -11.88
C ASP A 79 -20.19 -0.63 -11.86
N SER A 80 -20.58 -1.84 -11.49
CA SER A 80 -19.70 -3.03 -11.39
C SER A 80 -18.57 -2.96 -10.36
N VAL A 81 -18.49 -1.91 -9.52
CA VAL A 81 -17.56 -1.88 -8.38
C VAL A 81 -18.16 -2.65 -7.19
N PRO A 82 -17.39 -3.50 -6.49
CA PRO A 82 -17.86 -4.21 -5.32
C PRO A 82 -18.39 -3.28 -4.24
N ILE A 83 -19.48 -3.68 -3.57
CA ILE A 83 -20.04 -3.00 -2.39
C ILE A 83 -19.91 -3.94 -1.20
N ASN A 84 -18.98 -3.63 -0.29
CA ASN A 84 -18.76 -4.40 0.93
C ASN A 84 -19.51 -3.76 2.10
N ASN A 85 -20.18 -4.58 2.93
CA ASN A 85 -20.68 -4.22 4.26
C ASN A 85 -21.47 -2.89 4.36
N ASN A 86 -22.29 -2.58 3.33
CA ASN A 86 -23.09 -1.34 3.24
C ASN A 86 -22.27 -0.05 3.13
N ALA A 87 -21.08 -0.13 2.54
CA ALA A 87 -20.23 1.02 2.29
C ALA A 87 -20.94 2.16 1.56
N ASP A 88 -20.58 3.39 1.94
CA ASP A 88 -21.19 4.61 1.40
C ASP A 88 -20.54 5.10 0.09
N ASN A 89 -19.30 4.68 -0.17
CA ASN A 89 -18.52 5.01 -1.36
C ASN A 89 -17.45 3.93 -1.66
N GLU A 90 -16.70 4.09 -2.75
CA GLU A 90 -15.72 3.08 -3.21
C GLU A 90 -14.56 2.91 -2.23
N ARG A 91 -14.08 4.01 -1.63
CA ARG A 91 -13.00 3.97 -0.62
C ARG A 91 -13.47 3.22 0.62
N ASP A 92 -14.68 3.49 1.08
CA ASP A 92 -15.28 2.81 2.22
C ASP A 92 -15.49 1.31 1.92
N SER A 93 -15.93 0.97 0.70
CA SER A 93 -16.08 -0.42 0.26
C SER A 93 -14.76 -1.16 0.23
N LEU A 94 -13.71 -0.54 -0.31
CA LEU A 94 -12.36 -1.10 -0.29
C LEU A 94 -11.90 -1.29 1.17
N ASN A 95 -11.98 -0.25 1.99
CA ASN A 95 -11.57 -0.25 3.39
C ASN A 95 -12.22 -1.39 4.21
N GLN A 96 -13.49 -1.72 3.92
CA GLN A 96 -14.23 -2.78 4.61
C GLN A 96 -13.96 -4.20 4.06
N GLY A 97 -13.33 -4.34 2.89
CA GLY A 97 -12.97 -5.60 2.26
C GLY A 97 -11.63 -6.21 2.76
N ASP A 98 -11.29 -7.41 2.29
CA ASP A 98 -10.00 -8.05 2.52
C ASP A 98 -9.01 -7.78 1.36
N PRO A 99 -7.68 -7.73 1.60
CA PRO A 99 -6.70 -7.50 0.54
C PRO A 99 -6.78 -8.48 -0.63
N SER A 100 -7.24 -9.71 -0.38
CA SER A 100 -7.46 -10.70 -1.45
C SER A 100 -8.53 -10.29 -2.47
N GLY A 101 -9.42 -9.37 -2.11
CA GLY A 101 -10.46 -8.81 -2.98
C GLY A 101 -10.08 -7.49 -3.66
N ASP A 102 -8.86 -6.98 -3.46
CA ASP A 102 -8.47 -5.66 -4.04
C ASP A 102 -8.48 -5.65 -5.56
N ALA A 103 -8.19 -6.80 -6.19
CA ALA A 103 -8.22 -6.94 -7.63
C ALA A 103 -9.63 -6.71 -8.22
N ASP A 104 -10.69 -6.87 -7.43
CA ASP A 104 -12.07 -6.62 -7.89
C ASP A 104 -12.33 -5.12 -8.13
N PHE A 105 -11.49 -4.24 -7.59
CA PHE A 105 -11.54 -2.78 -7.82
C PHE A 105 -10.73 -2.33 -9.04
N ALA A 106 -10.02 -3.25 -9.72
CA ALA A 106 -9.15 -2.90 -10.84
C ALA A 106 -9.86 -2.13 -11.97
N GLY A 107 -11.12 -2.45 -12.24
CA GLY A 107 -11.93 -1.69 -13.23
C GLY A 107 -12.08 -0.22 -12.86
N ALA A 108 -12.34 0.11 -11.59
CA ALA A 108 -12.45 1.49 -11.13
C ALA A 108 -11.12 2.25 -11.23
N PHE A 109 -10.01 1.56 -10.96
CA PHE A 109 -8.68 2.13 -11.13
C PHE A 109 -8.40 2.44 -12.60
N VAL A 110 -8.68 1.49 -13.49
CA VAL A 110 -8.54 1.65 -14.95
C VAL A 110 -9.40 2.80 -15.47
N ASP A 111 -10.67 2.89 -15.09
CA ASP A 111 -11.55 3.99 -15.48
C ASP A 111 -10.99 5.36 -15.08
N THR A 112 -10.40 5.44 -13.88
CA THR A 112 -9.76 6.68 -13.41
C THR A 112 -8.50 6.98 -14.19
N LEU A 113 -7.67 5.98 -14.46
CA LEU A 113 -6.43 6.16 -15.21
C LEU A 113 -6.68 6.55 -16.66
N ILE A 114 -7.72 6.01 -17.31
CA ILE A 114 -8.18 6.45 -18.62
C ILE A 114 -8.58 7.93 -18.57
N PHE A 115 -9.38 8.32 -17.58
CA PHE A 115 -9.79 9.72 -17.41
C PHE A 115 -8.57 10.64 -17.23
N VAL A 116 -7.65 10.30 -16.32
CA VAL A 116 -6.45 11.09 -16.04
C VAL A 116 -5.53 11.17 -17.26
N ASN A 117 -5.31 10.05 -17.96
CA ASN A 117 -4.47 10.04 -19.16
C ASN A 117 -5.07 10.88 -20.28
N ASN A 118 -6.40 10.90 -20.47
CA ASN A 118 -7.03 11.83 -21.40
C ASN A 118 -6.89 13.28 -20.97
N ALA A 119 -7.14 13.56 -19.69
CA ALA A 119 -7.16 14.91 -19.15
C ALA A 119 -5.79 15.59 -19.19
N LEU A 120 -4.70 14.81 -19.16
CA LEU A 120 -3.33 15.30 -19.19
C LEU A 120 -2.62 15.02 -20.53
N ALA A 121 -3.28 14.37 -21.49
CA ALA A 121 -2.64 13.93 -22.72
C ALA A 121 -2.07 15.10 -23.53
N ASP A 122 -2.88 16.14 -23.74
CA ASP A 122 -2.52 17.33 -24.49
C ASP A 122 -1.43 18.16 -23.78
N ASP A 123 -1.51 18.28 -22.46
CA ASP A 123 -0.49 18.94 -21.64
C ASP A 123 0.87 18.23 -21.73
N LEU A 124 0.90 16.89 -21.60
CA LEU A 124 2.13 16.11 -21.72
C LEU A 124 2.72 16.17 -23.14
N ASP A 125 1.87 16.09 -24.17
CA ASP A 125 2.30 16.20 -25.57
C ASP A 125 2.87 17.61 -25.86
N SER A 126 2.25 18.66 -25.32
CA SER A 126 2.72 20.05 -25.41
C SER A 126 4.08 20.25 -24.74
N LEU A 127 4.35 19.52 -23.66
CA LEU A 127 5.65 19.48 -22.98
C LEU A 127 6.68 18.57 -23.66
N GLY A 128 6.29 17.86 -24.73
CA GLY A 128 7.15 16.91 -25.44
C GLY A 128 7.43 15.63 -24.67
N LEU A 129 6.59 15.30 -23.69
CA LEU A 129 6.72 14.10 -22.87
C LEU A 129 5.97 12.93 -23.52
N SER A 130 6.72 11.98 -24.07
CA SER A 130 6.20 10.68 -24.51
C SER A 130 5.42 9.96 -23.41
N ARG A 131 4.15 9.67 -23.72
CA ARG A 131 3.20 9.01 -22.81
C ARG A 131 3.24 7.49 -22.96
N CYS A 132 2.93 6.76 -21.89
CA CYS A 132 2.76 5.30 -21.97
C CYS A 132 1.42 4.90 -22.61
N ALA A 133 0.42 5.78 -22.56
CA ALA A 133 -0.88 5.55 -23.17
C ALA A 133 -0.82 5.70 -24.70
N THR A 134 -1.54 4.83 -25.42
CA THR A 134 -1.74 4.94 -26.87
C THR A 134 -3.03 5.69 -27.19
N GLY A 135 -3.05 6.40 -28.32
CA GLY A 135 -4.21 7.20 -28.74
C GLY A 135 -4.01 8.71 -28.61
N ALA A 136 -4.78 9.47 -29.37
CA ALA A 136 -4.77 10.93 -29.30
C ALA A 136 -5.46 11.41 -28.00
N PRO A 137 -5.20 12.67 -27.56
CA PRO A 137 -5.94 13.26 -26.45
C PRO A 137 -7.46 13.19 -26.67
N GLY A 138 -8.19 12.61 -25.72
CA GLY A 138 -9.64 12.39 -25.80
C GLY A 138 -10.08 11.10 -26.48
N GLU A 139 -9.14 10.31 -27.02
CA GLU A 139 -9.41 9.02 -27.70
C GLU A 139 -8.94 7.80 -26.90
N ILE A 140 -8.34 7.98 -25.71
CA ILE A 140 -7.97 6.86 -24.83
C ILE A 140 -9.27 6.38 -24.18
N ASP A 141 -9.75 5.18 -24.49
CA ASP A 141 -11.08 4.75 -24.01
C ASP A 141 -11.12 3.31 -23.48
N SER A 142 -9.97 2.64 -23.44
CA SER A 142 -9.87 1.24 -23.04
C SER A 142 -8.67 0.93 -22.15
N ALA A 143 -8.71 -0.23 -21.49
CA ALA A 143 -7.57 -0.75 -20.74
C ALA A 143 -6.37 -1.06 -21.64
N ASP A 144 -6.63 -1.44 -22.90
CA ASP A 144 -5.58 -1.75 -23.88
C ASP A 144 -4.74 -0.51 -24.19
N ASP A 145 -5.38 0.66 -24.26
CA ASP A 145 -4.69 1.92 -24.53
C ASP A 145 -3.72 2.32 -23.43
N ILE A 146 -3.97 1.91 -22.18
CA ILE A 146 -3.11 2.21 -21.04
C ILE A 146 -2.34 0.98 -20.53
N ASN A 147 -2.32 -0.12 -21.27
CA ASN A 147 -1.75 -1.38 -20.81
C ASN A 147 -0.26 -1.27 -20.44
N ALA A 148 0.51 -0.47 -21.18
CA ALA A 148 1.91 -0.20 -20.86
C ALA A 148 2.07 0.54 -19.52
N CYS A 149 1.17 1.48 -19.20
CA CYS A 149 1.11 2.18 -17.92
C CYS A 149 0.78 1.20 -16.77
N LEU A 150 -0.23 0.34 -16.97
CA LEU A 150 -0.70 -0.62 -15.98
C LEU A 150 0.38 -1.67 -15.64
N GLY A 151 1.16 -2.11 -16.63
CA GLY A 151 2.18 -3.13 -16.46
C GLY A 151 3.25 -2.79 -15.41
N VAL A 152 3.48 -1.50 -15.15
CA VAL A 152 4.44 -1.03 -14.14
C VAL A 152 3.75 -0.72 -12.81
N ALA A 153 2.61 -0.02 -12.85
CA ALA A 153 2.01 0.52 -11.63
C ALA A 153 1.11 -0.48 -10.88
N ALA A 154 0.38 -1.35 -11.59
CA ALA A 154 -0.60 -2.24 -10.95
C ALA A 154 0.00 -3.15 -9.87
N PRO A 155 1.19 -3.77 -10.03
CA PRO A 155 1.80 -4.60 -9.00
C PRO A 155 2.25 -3.84 -7.75
N VAL A 156 2.40 -2.51 -7.84
CA VAL A 156 2.77 -1.64 -6.71
C VAL A 156 1.55 -1.23 -5.88
N VAL A 157 0.37 -1.26 -6.51
CA VAL A 157 -0.87 -0.74 -5.95
C VAL A 157 -1.84 -1.85 -5.53
N ILE A 158 -1.78 -3.03 -6.17
CA ILE A 158 -2.69 -4.15 -5.97
C ILE A 158 -1.90 -5.42 -5.59
N PRO A 159 -2.21 -6.08 -4.47
CA PRO A 159 -3.14 -5.63 -3.42
C PRO A 159 -2.57 -4.45 -2.63
N ASP A 160 -3.45 -3.65 -2.03
CA ASP A 160 -3.05 -2.52 -1.20
C ASP A 160 -2.58 -3.03 0.17
N VAL A 161 -1.33 -3.49 0.20
CA VAL A 161 -0.68 -4.03 1.39
C VAL A 161 0.75 -3.52 1.52
N VAL A 162 1.17 -3.27 2.75
CA VAL A 162 2.59 -3.07 3.08
C VAL A 162 3.21 -4.45 3.29
N THR A 163 3.92 -4.95 2.27
CA THR A 163 4.75 -6.15 2.43
C THR A 163 6.01 -5.77 3.20
N LEU A 164 6.34 -6.49 4.28
CA LEU A 164 7.57 -6.27 5.04
C LEU A 164 8.63 -7.33 4.70
N ASP A 165 9.77 -6.89 4.17
CA ASP A 165 10.98 -7.70 4.02
C ASP A 165 11.89 -7.49 5.24
N ILE A 166 11.84 -8.44 6.15
CA ILE A 166 12.65 -8.44 7.38
C ILE A 166 14.11 -8.85 7.15
N SER A 167 14.48 -9.26 5.94
CA SER A 167 15.87 -9.58 5.58
C SER A 167 16.66 -8.36 5.10
N SER A 168 15.96 -7.28 4.76
CA SER A 168 16.56 -6.01 4.33
C SER A 168 17.08 -5.18 5.52
N PRO A 169 18.05 -4.26 5.29
CA PRO A 169 18.58 -3.38 6.34
C PRO A 169 17.48 -2.56 7.05
N SER A 170 17.67 -2.31 8.35
CA SER A 170 16.74 -1.53 9.17
C SER A 170 16.53 -0.12 8.61
N SER A 171 15.32 0.16 8.15
CA SER A 171 14.85 1.41 7.55
C SER A 171 13.33 1.42 7.57
N TRP A 172 12.68 2.55 7.25
CA TRP A 172 11.23 2.57 7.02
C TRP A 172 10.89 1.52 5.92
N PRO A 173 9.73 0.82 5.99
CA PRO A 173 9.56 -0.50 5.36
C PRO A 173 10.28 -0.71 4.03
N ASN A 174 11.17 -1.71 4.03
CA ASN A 174 11.94 -2.18 2.87
C ASN A 174 12.94 -1.19 2.28
N GLY A 175 13.70 -0.46 3.10
CA GLY A 175 14.75 0.44 2.57
C GLY A 175 14.30 1.87 2.35
N ARG A 176 13.02 2.17 2.55
CA ARG A 176 12.46 3.48 2.23
C ARG A 176 12.74 4.49 3.33
N HIS A 177 12.68 5.76 2.97
CA HIS A 177 12.71 6.90 3.88
C HIS A 177 11.38 7.67 3.80
N PRO A 178 11.00 8.41 4.86
CA PRO A 178 9.79 9.24 4.86
C PRO A 178 9.71 10.26 3.72
N ASP A 179 10.86 10.72 3.22
CA ASP A 179 10.96 11.73 2.16
C ASP A 179 11.09 11.11 0.75
N ASP A 180 10.97 9.78 0.61
CA ASP A 180 11.05 9.15 -0.70
C ASP A 180 9.85 9.57 -1.58
N PRO A 181 10.10 10.03 -2.83
CA PRO A 181 9.05 10.52 -3.74
C PRO A 181 8.29 9.37 -4.41
N VAL A 182 7.69 8.49 -3.61
CA VAL A 182 6.98 7.29 -4.10
C VAL A 182 5.82 7.67 -5.02
N VAL A 183 5.06 8.71 -4.65
CA VAL A 183 3.88 9.13 -5.43
C VAL A 183 4.30 9.69 -6.79
N ASP A 184 5.38 10.47 -6.88
CA ASP A 184 5.83 11.02 -8.17
C ASP A 184 6.34 9.94 -9.11
N ARG A 185 7.02 8.92 -8.58
CA ARG A 185 7.45 7.74 -9.35
C ARG A 185 6.26 6.94 -9.84
N VAL A 186 5.26 6.70 -8.99
CA VAL A 186 4.01 6.03 -9.40
C VAL A 186 3.29 6.86 -10.47
N LEU A 187 3.24 8.19 -10.31
CA LEU A 187 2.65 9.10 -11.29
C LEU A 187 3.38 9.05 -12.64
N ALA A 188 4.72 9.04 -12.62
CA ALA A 188 5.54 8.86 -13.82
C ALA A 188 5.24 7.51 -14.50
N ALA A 189 5.13 6.43 -13.72
CA ALA A 189 4.82 5.11 -14.24
C ALA A 189 3.43 5.00 -14.90
N VAL A 190 2.43 5.77 -14.45
CA VAL A 190 1.08 5.75 -15.02
C VAL A 190 0.83 6.75 -16.13
N LEU A 191 1.80 7.64 -16.43
CA LEU A 191 1.67 8.69 -17.45
C LEU A 191 2.74 8.62 -18.55
N LEU A 192 3.98 8.24 -18.24
CA LEU A 192 5.14 8.38 -19.13
C LEU A 192 5.58 7.05 -19.74
N ASP A 193 6.04 7.11 -20.98
CA ASP A 193 6.79 6.00 -21.58
C ASP A 193 8.18 5.90 -20.94
N LEU A 194 8.33 4.93 -20.04
CA LEU A 194 9.58 4.71 -19.30
C LEU A 194 10.73 4.12 -20.16
N SER A 195 10.47 3.79 -21.42
CA SER A 195 11.54 3.48 -22.38
C SER A 195 12.21 4.76 -22.93
N VAL A 196 11.54 5.90 -22.79
CA VAL A 196 11.99 7.23 -23.23
C VAL A 196 12.37 8.11 -22.05
N HIS A 197 11.57 8.11 -20.98
CA HIS A 197 11.75 8.98 -19.82
C HIS A 197 12.17 8.20 -18.56
N PRO A 198 12.97 8.80 -17.66
CA PRO A 198 13.30 8.17 -16.39
C PRO A 198 12.10 8.15 -15.45
N LEU A 199 12.04 7.15 -14.57
CA LEU A 199 11.01 7.03 -13.53
C LEU A 199 11.01 8.22 -12.56
N ASP A 200 12.17 8.84 -12.34
CA ASP A 200 12.34 9.98 -11.43
C ASP A 200 11.99 11.33 -12.08
N LEU A 201 11.55 11.38 -13.35
CA LEU A 201 11.31 12.65 -14.09
C LEU A 201 10.44 13.64 -13.29
N PHE A 202 9.32 13.19 -12.72
CA PHE A 202 8.44 14.06 -11.93
C PHE A 202 9.00 14.34 -10.53
N ALA A 203 9.72 13.39 -9.93
CA ALA A 203 10.35 13.56 -8.62
C ALA A 203 11.47 14.61 -8.65
N ASP A 204 12.17 14.72 -9.79
CA ASP A 204 13.25 15.69 -10.03
C ASP A 204 12.73 17.11 -10.28
N LEU A 205 11.41 17.29 -10.45
CA LEU A 205 10.81 18.60 -10.48
C LEU A 205 10.84 19.20 -9.06
N PRO A 206 11.22 20.48 -8.88
CA PRO A 206 11.28 21.12 -7.56
C PRO A 206 9.87 21.54 -7.07
N LEU A 207 8.92 20.62 -7.16
CA LEU A 207 7.52 20.78 -6.73
C LEU A 207 7.28 20.17 -5.34
N ASN A 208 8.05 19.13 -5.00
CA ASN A 208 7.97 18.50 -3.69
C ASN A 208 8.47 19.45 -2.60
N PRO A 209 7.79 19.50 -1.45
CA PRO A 209 8.37 20.15 -0.29
C PRO A 209 9.68 19.43 0.07
N PRO A 210 10.70 20.16 0.53
CA PRO A 210 12.03 19.61 0.83
C PRO A 210 12.08 18.68 2.06
N GLY A 211 10.93 18.41 2.68
CA GLY A 211 10.74 17.49 3.80
C GLY A 211 9.31 17.53 4.33
N ASN A 212 8.95 16.58 5.21
CA ASN A 212 7.69 16.64 5.96
C ASN A 212 7.76 17.72 7.07
N ASP A 213 6.66 18.44 7.31
CA ASP A 213 6.48 19.51 8.31
C ASP A 213 7.27 20.83 8.15
N ALA A 214 6.59 21.83 7.58
CA ALA A 214 6.68 23.28 7.81
C ALA A 214 8.02 24.04 7.63
N ARG A 215 9.16 23.40 7.40
CA ARG A 215 10.45 24.09 7.17
C ARG A 215 11.06 23.74 5.80
N PRO A 216 11.33 24.75 4.94
CA PRO A 216 11.91 24.55 3.60
C PRO A 216 13.32 23.92 3.57
N ASP A 217 13.92 23.58 4.70
CA ASP A 217 15.29 23.09 4.83
C ASP A 217 15.41 21.87 5.76
N ASP A 218 14.29 21.24 6.16
CA ASP A 218 14.24 20.25 7.24
C ASP A 218 14.01 18.81 6.72
N VAL A 219 15.06 18.20 6.20
CA VAL A 219 15.09 16.79 5.79
C VAL A 219 14.81 15.88 7.00
N SER A 220 14.03 14.81 6.81
CA SER A 220 13.75 13.85 7.89
C SER A 220 15.07 13.27 8.46
N PRO A 221 15.14 12.95 9.77
CA PRO A 221 16.32 12.32 10.35
C PRO A 221 16.73 11.06 9.57
N ALA A 222 18.03 10.77 9.47
CA ALA A 222 18.49 9.60 8.71
C ALA A 222 18.19 8.26 9.42
N ASN A 223 17.87 8.28 10.71
CA ASN A 223 17.73 7.08 11.54
C ASN A 223 16.36 7.01 12.24
N PHE A 224 15.84 5.78 12.37
CA PHE A 224 14.66 5.47 13.19
C PHE A 224 14.86 5.96 14.64
N PRO A 225 13.83 6.52 15.32
CA PRO A 225 12.41 6.55 14.96
C PRO A 225 11.97 7.68 14.01
N TYR A 226 12.89 8.34 13.30
CA TYR A 226 12.59 9.45 12.39
C TYR A 226 11.83 10.62 13.05
N LEU A 227 11.86 10.68 14.39
CA LEU A 227 11.22 11.73 15.17
C LEU A 227 12.09 12.98 15.16
N ARG A 228 11.47 14.14 14.88
CA ARG A 228 12.11 15.45 15.06
C ARG A 228 12.06 15.90 16.51
N ASP A 229 12.97 16.84 16.82
CA ASP A 229 12.84 17.64 18.03
C ASP A 229 11.53 18.45 17.98
N PRO A 230 10.85 18.66 19.13
CA PRO A 230 9.65 19.47 19.18
C PRO A 230 9.90 20.89 18.65
N ILE A 231 8.98 21.39 17.82
CA ILE A 231 8.98 22.81 17.43
C ILE A 231 8.70 23.62 18.70
N ALA A 232 9.65 24.45 19.11
CA ALA A 232 9.44 25.39 20.21
C ALA A 232 8.26 26.31 19.84
N MET A 233 7.16 26.19 20.57
CA MET A 233 6.02 27.09 20.39
C MET A 233 6.43 28.50 20.88
N PRO A 234 6.09 29.56 20.12
CA PRO A 234 6.37 30.94 20.53
C PRO A 234 5.59 31.38 21.77
#